data_AF-A0A0W0GKF4-F1
#
_entry.id   AF-A0A0W0GKF4-F1
#
_cell.length_a   1.000
_cell.length_b   1.000
_cell.length_c   1.000
_cell.angle_alpha   90.00
_cell.angle_beta   90.00
_cell.angle_gamma   90.00
#
_symmetry.space_group_name_H-M   'P 1'
#
loop_
_entity.id
_entity.type
_entity.pdbx_description
1 polymer ?
#
loop_
_entity_poly.entity_id
_entity_poly.type
_entity_poly.pdbx_seq_one_letter_code
_entity_poly.pdbx_strand_id
1 'polypeptide(L)'
;MKPTAAPSFEEITKARLLLNLGEAATLKEIKSAYRRLSHRLHPDKQGEAPAMARLNKAYETLMSYVEDYAYGFTEAEFFRRYPRAEHLDRFFEGGF
;
A
#
# COMPACT_ATOMS: atom_id res chain seq x y z
N MET A 1 9.04 -18.21 -0.51
CA MET A 1 8.52 -17.49 -1.69
C MET A 1 9.74 -16.96 -2.43
N LYS A 2 9.91 -17.27 -3.73
CA LYS A 2 11.11 -16.83 -4.47
C LYS A 2 11.05 -15.29 -4.64
N PRO A 3 12.18 -14.57 -4.60
CA PRO A 3 12.18 -13.14 -4.90
C PRO A 3 11.77 -12.98 -6.37
N THR A 4 10.53 -12.55 -6.59
CA THR A 4 10.09 -12.01 -7.86
C THR A 4 10.86 -10.71 -8.08
N ALA A 5 11.47 -10.55 -9.27
CA ALA A 5 12.16 -9.33 -9.66
C ALA A 5 11.29 -8.10 -9.34
N ALA A 6 11.94 -7.01 -8.89
CA ALA A 6 11.25 -5.77 -8.56
C ALA A 6 10.39 -5.32 -9.76
N PRO A 7 9.11 -4.96 -9.54
CA PRO A 7 8.23 -4.56 -10.62
C PRO A 7 8.70 -3.23 -11.23
N SER A 8 8.52 -3.09 -12.54
CA SER A 8 8.79 -1.84 -13.25
C SER A 8 7.79 -0.74 -12.87
N PHE A 9 8.17 0.52 -13.09
CA PHE A 9 7.28 1.67 -12.84
C PHE A 9 5.96 1.58 -13.62
N GLU A 10 6.00 1.03 -14.84
CA GLU A 10 4.81 0.82 -15.66
C GLU A 10 3.86 -0.23 -15.03
N GLU A 11 4.41 -1.33 -14.52
CA GLU A 11 3.63 -2.36 -13.81
C GLU A 11 2.98 -1.81 -12.53
N ILE A 12 3.72 -1.00 -11.77
CA ILE A 12 3.19 -0.32 -10.57
C ILE A 12 2.07 0.64 -10.96
N THR A 13 2.25 1.43 -12.03
CA THR A 13 1.25 2.38 -12.53
C THR A 13 -0.02 1.68 -12.99
N LYS A 14 0.10 0.59 -13.75
CA LYS A 14 -1.06 -0.21 -14.16
C LYS A 14 -1.77 -0.83 -12.95
N ALA A 15 -1.01 -1.35 -11.99
CA ALA A 15 -1.56 -1.99 -10.80
C ALA A 15 -2.32 -1.01 -9.90
N ARG A 16 -1.76 0.19 -9.62
CA ARG A 16 -2.45 1.22 -8.82
C ARG A 16 -3.75 1.67 -9.48
N LEU A 17 -3.75 1.85 -10.81
CA LEU A 17 -4.95 2.26 -11.56
C LEU A 17 -6.02 1.16 -11.52
N LEU A 18 -5.64 -0.10 -11.65
CA LEU A 18 -6.57 -1.23 -11.56
C LEU A 18 -7.24 -1.32 -10.17
N LEU A 19 -6.49 -1.02 -9.11
CA LEU A 19 -7.05 -0.94 -7.74
C LEU A 19 -7.80 0.37 -7.46
N ASN A 20 -7.90 1.30 -8.41
CA ASN A 20 -8.44 2.65 -8.25
C ASN A 20 -7.72 3.43 -7.13
N LEU A 21 -6.40 3.41 -7.15
CA LEU A 21 -5.52 4.15 -6.24
C LEU A 21 -4.88 5.35 -6.97
N GLY A 22 -4.66 6.42 -6.22
CA GLY A 22 -3.92 7.60 -6.68
C GLY A 22 -2.41 7.33 -6.79
N GLU A 23 -1.62 8.38 -6.97
CA GLU A 23 -0.15 8.29 -7.02
C GLU A 23 0.47 8.02 -5.64
N ALA A 24 -0.27 8.29 -4.58
CA ALA A 24 0.07 7.92 -3.22
C ALA A 24 -1.04 7.05 -2.62
N ALA A 25 -0.65 5.96 -1.98
CA ALA A 25 -1.53 5.09 -1.21
C ALA A 25 -0.76 4.43 -0.08
N THR A 26 -1.39 4.29 1.08
CA THR A 26 -0.90 3.52 2.21
C THR A 26 -1.14 2.03 2.01
N LEU A 27 -0.38 1.19 2.72
CA LEU A 27 -0.62 -0.25 2.76
C LEU A 27 -2.07 -0.60 3.15
N LYS A 28 -2.67 0.20 4.04
CA LYS A 28 -4.07 0.05 4.46
C LYS A 28 -5.03 0.31 3.30
N GLU A 29 -4.80 1.34 2.50
CA GLU A 29 -5.62 1.68 1.34
C GLU A 29 -5.49 0.64 0.23
N ILE A 30 -4.28 0.14 -0.04
CA ILE A 30 -4.05 -0.96 -1.00
C ILE A 30 -4.88 -2.19 -0.60
N LYS A 31 -4.76 -2.64 0.66
CA LYS A 31 -5.51 -3.79 1.18
C LYS A 31 -7.02 -3.57 1.16
N SER A 32 -7.49 -2.36 1.51
CA SER A 32 -8.91 -2.03 1.49
C SER A 32 -9.48 -2.02 0.07
N ALA A 33 -8.76 -1.42 -0.88
CA ALA A 33 -9.15 -1.37 -2.29
C ALA A 33 -9.25 -2.76 -2.90
N TYR A 34 -8.25 -3.62 -2.65
CA TYR A 34 -8.28 -5.02 -3.06
C TYR A 34 -9.51 -5.74 -2.50
N ARG A 35 -9.74 -5.71 -1.18
CA ARG A 35 -10.90 -6.37 -0.56
C ARG A 35 -12.23 -5.91 -1.15
N ARG A 36 -12.38 -4.60 -1.38
CA ARG A 36 -13.59 -4.00 -1.98
C ARG A 36 -13.80 -4.45 -3.43
N LEU A 37 -12.73 -4.57 -4.22
CA LEU A 37 -12.81 -5.03 -5.61
C LEU A 37 -13.04 -6.53 -5.71
N SER A 38 -12.35 -7.33 -4.90
CA SER A 38 -12.53 -8.79 -4.82
C SER A 38 -13.96 -9.17 -4.46
N HIS A 39 -14.59 -8.44 -3.53
CA HIS A 39 -16.00 -8.68 -3.20
C HIS A 39 -16.96 -8.36 -4.35
N ARG A 40 -16.63 -7.36 -5.17
CA ARG A 40 -17.44 -6.96 -6.35
C ARG A 40 -17.26 -7.89 -7.54
N LEU A 41 -16.05 -8.40 -7.75
CA LEU A 41 -15.67 -9.25 -8.88
C LEU A 41 -15.78 -10.75 -8.58
N HIS A 42 -16.38 -11.15 -7.45
CA HIS A 42 -16.45 -12.55 -7.08
C HIS A 42 -17.23 -13.35 -8.13
N PRO A 43 -16.68 -14.46 -8.67
CA PRO A 43 -17.28 -15.21 -9.77
C PRO A 43 -18.68 -15.74 -9.47
N ASP A 44 -18.99 -16.09 -8.21
CA ASP A 44 -20.35 -16.47 -7.79
C ASP A 44 -21.40 -15.37 -7.98
N LYS A 45 -20.98 -14.11 -8.17
CA LYS A 45 -21.85 -12.94 -8.38
C LYS A 45 -21.82 -12.42 -9.82
N GLN A 46 -21.47 -13.26 -10.81
CA GLN A 46 -21.27 -12.91 -12.24
C GLN A 46 -19.90 -12.29 -12.57
N GLY A 47 -18.89 -12.49 -11.71
CA GLY A 47 -17.53 -12.04 -11.98
C GLY A 47 -16.84 -12.89 -13.06
N GLU A 48 -16.30 -12.24 -14.09
CA GLU A 48 -15.42 -12.91 -15.05
C GLU A 48 -14.14 -13.38 -14.35
N ALA A 49 -13.86 -14.70 -14.36
CA ALA A 49 -12.61 -15.26 -13.82
C ALA A 49 -11.32 -14.52 -14.28
N PRO A 50 -11.23 -14.03 -15.54
CA PRO A 50 -10.14 -13.17 -15.99
C PRO A 50 -9.99 -11.86 -15.20
N ALA A 51 -11.09 -11.24 -14.76
CA ALA A 51 -11.06 -9.97 -14.02
C ALA A 51 -10.49 -10.16 -12.61
N MET A 52 -10.86 -11.25 -11.93
CA MET A 52 -10.31 -11.57 -10.62
C MET A 52 -8.82 -11.92 -10.69
N ALA A 53 -8.39 -12.65 -11.72
CA ALA A 53 -6.98 -12.95 -11.95
C ALA A 53 -6.14 -11.66 -12.16
N ARG A 54 -6.65 -10.71 -12.95
CA ARG A 54 -6.00 -9.40 -13.13
C ARG A 54 -5.91 -8.60 -11.83
N LEU A 55 -6.96 -8.63 -11.01
CA LEU A 55 -6.96 -7.97 -9.70
C LEU A 55 -5.92 -8.56 -8.75
N ASN A 56 -5.84 -9.90 -8.69
CA ASN A 56 -4.85 -10.59 -7.87
C ASN A 56 -3.43 -10.24 -8.31
N LYS A 57 -3.16 -10.25 -9.62
CA LYS A 57 -1.84 -9.90 -10.14
C LYS A 57 -1.44 -8.46 -9.80
N ALA A 58 -2.36 -7.51 -9.95
CA ALA A 58 -2.11 -6.12 -9.57
C ALA A 58 -1.84 -5.96 -8.08
N TYR A 59 -2.57 -6.67 -7.22
CA TYR A 59 -2.34 -6.66 -5.78
C TYR A 59 -0.96 -7.23 -5.43
N GLU A 60 -0.57 -8.38 -6.02
CA GLU A 60 0.76 -8.96 -5.83
C GLU A 60 1.88 -8.00 -6.24
N THR A 61 1.76 -7.35 -7.39
CA THR A 61 2.73 -6.34 -7.87
C THR A 61 2.89 -5.18 -6.90
N LEU A 62 1.78 -4.65 -6.37
CA LEU A 62 1.85 -3.56 -5.38
C LEU A 62 2.43 -4.04 -4.06
N MET A 63 2.08 -5.26 -3.62
CA MET A 63 2.61 -5.83 -2.39
C MET A 63 4.12 -6.06 -2.49
N SER A 64 4.62 -6.64 -3.58
CA SER A 64 6.06 -6.82 -3.77
C SER A 64 6.81 -5.49 -3.82
N TYR A 65 6.18 -4.42 -4.34
CA TYR A 65 6.78 -3.10 -4.36
C TYR A 65 6.87 -2.46 -2.97
N VAL A 66 5.85 -2.63 -2.11
CA VAL A 66 5.79 -1.98 -0.80
C VAL A 66 6.35 -2.83 0.35
N GLU A 67 6.45 -4.15 0.19
CA GLU A 67 6.98 -5.06 1.22
C GLU A 67 8.48 -4.84 1.45
N ASP A 68 9.23 -4.51 0.40
CA ASP A 68 10.66 -4.23 0.48
C ASP A 68 10.97 -2.78 0.92
N TYR A 69 9.93 -1.97 1.16
CA TYR A 69 10.10 -0.59 1.60
C TYR A 69 10.51 -0.54 3.08
N ALA A 70 11.76 -0.18 3.35
CA ALA A 70 12.25 0.03 4.70
C ALA A 70 11.60 1.26 5.35
N TYR A 71 11.00 1.07 6.53
CA TYR A 71 10.54 2.16 7.37
C TYR A 71 11.74 2.74 8.12
N GLY A 72 12.03 4.02 7.94
CA GLY A 72 12.99 4.69 8.81
C GLY A 72 12.32 5.08 10.13
N PHE A 73 13.06 4.88 11.21
CA PHE A 73 12.64 5.18 12.57
C PHE A 73 13.42 6.38 13.13
N THR A 74 13.88 7.27 12.26
CA THR A 74 14.59 8.49 12.67
C THR A 74 13.58 9.56 13.07
N GLU A 75 13.99 10.47 13.96
CA GLU A 75 13.19 11.65 14.33
C GLU A 75 12.79 12.46 13.08
N ALA A 76 13.69 12.62 12.12
CA ALA A 76 13.41 13.33 10.87
C ALA A 76 12.27 12.67 10.07
N GLU A 77 12.21 11.33 10.00
CA GLU A 77 11.10 10.63 9.36
C GLU A 77 9.81 10.68 10.19
N PHE A 78 9.92 10.62 11.51
CA PHE A 78 8.79 10.77 12.43
C PHE A 78 8.11 12.14 12.27
N PHE A 79 8.87 13.25 12.29
CA PHE A 79 8.33 14.59 12.10
C PHE A 79 7.82 14.81 10.68
N ARG A 80 8.47 14.26 9.65
CA ARG A 80 7.93 14.28 8.27
C ARG A 80 6.56 13.61 8.20
N ARG A 81 6.37 12.48 8.91
CA ARG A 81 5.11 11.73 8.94
C ARG A 81 4.05 12.40 9.81
N TYR A 82 4.47 13.01 10.92
CA TYR A 82 3.62 13.68 11.90
C TYR A 82 4.13 15.11 12.20
N PRO A 83 3.97 16.08 11.27
CA PRO A 83 4.51 17.43 11.46
C PRO A 83 3.95 18.15 12.69
N ARG A 84 2.76 17.76 13.15
CA ARG A 84 2.13 18.33 14.36
C ARG A 84 2.64 17.70 15.67
N ALA A 85 3.44 16.65 15.61
CA ALA A 85 4.02 16.02 16.79
C ALA A 85 5.21 16.81 17.37
N GLU A 86 5.75 17.79 16.63
CA GLU A 86 6.80 18.72 17.09
C GLU A 86 6.43 19.46 18.41
N HIS A 87 5.14 19.54 18.74
CA HIS A 87 4.68 20.16 19.98
C HIS A 87 4.67 19.22 21.20
N LEU A 88 4.83 17.90 21.01
CA LEU A 88 4.77 16.91 22.09
C LEU A 88 6.12 16.72 22.80
N ASP A 89 7.25 16.98 22.13
CA ASP A 89 8.58 16.78 22.74
C ASP A 89 8.87 17.73 23.91
N ARG A 90 8.24 18.92 23.92
CA ARG A 90 8.36 19.86 25.04
C ARG A 90 7.77 19.34 26.36
N PHE A 91 7.02 18.25 26.35
CA PHE A 91 6.45 17.65 27.56
C PHE A 91 7.25 16.47 28.12
N PHE A 92 8.17 15.87 27.36
CA PHE A 92 8.95 14.70 27.82
C PHE A 92 10.34 15.04 28.40
N GLU A 93 10.86 16.27 28.23
CA GLU A 93 12.11 16.71 28.87
C GLU A 93 11.96 17.04 30.38
N GLY A 94 10.82 16.74 31.00
CA GLY A 94 10.50 17.15 32.38
C GLY A 94 10.02 16.05 33.34
N GLY A 95 10.21 14.76 33.05
CA GLY A 95 9.62 13.71 33.90
C GLY A 95 10.36 12.37 33.91
N PHE A 96 11.16 12.18 34.98
CA PHE A 96 11.71 10.95 35.57
C PHE A 96 12.84 10.20 34.86
#